data_AF-A0A1V5C876-F1
#
_entry.id   AF-A0A1V5C876-F1
#
_cell.length_a   1.000
_cell.length_b   1.000
_cell.length_c   1.000
_cell.angle_alpha   90.00
_cell.angle_beta   90.00
_cell.angle_gamma   90.00
#
_symmetry.space_group_name_H-M   'P 1'
#
loop_
_entity.id
_entity.type
_entity.pdbx_description
1 polymer ?
#
loop_
_entity_poly.entity_id
_entity_poly.type
_entity_poly.pdbx_seq_one_letter_code
_entity_poly.pdbx_strand_id
1 'polypeptide(L)'
;MNTERTNRAITEITKVVAPTEVGFLVVYYLGDRQIASESYDLNGVLVYCSGSVPDGVVRQYYGDGTVKEQTEFRDGSARGKSTKYYPEGEAFEKARTNGS
;
A
#
# COMPACT_ATOMS: atom_id res chain seq x y z
N MET A 1 34.56 14.88 -7.27
CA MET A 1 34.09 13.49 -7.17
C MET A 1 32.61 13.56 -6.89
N ASN A 2 31.78 13.55 -7.94
CA ASN A 2 30.36 13.82 -7.82
C ASN A 2 29.65 12.53 -7.43
N THR A 3 29.03 12.57 -6.26
CA THR A 3 28.09 11.57 -5.77
C THR A 3 26.95 11.46 -6.77
N GLU A 4 26.92 10.37 -7.53
CA GLU A 4 25.73 9.90 -8.23
C GLU A 4 24.68 9.53 -7.17
N ARG A 5 24.03 10.54 -6.59
CA ARG A 5 22.78 10.35 -5.87
C ARG A 5 21.79 9.89 -6.91
N THR A 6 21.66 8.57 -7.07
CA THR A 6 20.56 7.96 -7.78
C THR A 6 19.30 8.30 -6.98
N ASN A 7 18.77 9.51 -7.18
CA ASN A 7 17.41 9.87 -6.81
C ASN A 7 16.48 9.01 -7.66
N ARG A 8 16.38 7.72 -7.34
CA ARG A 8 15.25 6.92 -7.76
C ARG A 8 14.06 7.61 -7.12
N ALA A 9 13.27 8.32 -7.92
CA ALA A 9 11.98 8.82 -7.48
C ALA A 9 11.24 7.63 -6.87
N ILE A 10 11.04 7.67 -5.56
CA ILE A 10 10.29 6.64 -4.87
C ILE A 10 8.86 6.84 -5.32
N THR A 11 8.35 5.91 -6.13
CA THR A 11 6.96 5.88 -6.59
C THR A 11 6.06 5.73 -5.36
N GLU A 12 5.45 6.80 -4.88
CA GLU A 12 4.51 6.75 -3.76
C GLU A 12 3.11 6.40 -4.29
N ILE A 13 2.57 5.29 -3.80
CA ILE A 13 1.27 4.77 -4.21
C ILE A 13 0.31 4.90 -3.03
N THR A 14 -0.73 5.70 -3.17
CA THR A 14 -1.76 5.85 -2.15
C THR A 14 -2.80 4.74 -2.30
N LYS A 15 -3.00 3.97 -1.23
CA LYS A 15 -4.07 2.97 -1.13
C LYS A 15 -5.25 3.57 -0.37
N VAL A 16 -6.39 3.68 -1.03
CA VAL A 16 -7.66 4.13 -0.45
C VAL A 16 -8.59 2.93 -0.34
N VAL A 17 -9.25 2.76 0.79
CA VAL A 17 -10.27 1.72 0.99
C VAL A 17 -11.58 2.41 1.33
N ALA A 18 -12.57 2.22 0.48
CA ALA A 18 -13.91 2.78 0.63
C ALA A 18 -14.91 1.63 0.87
N PRO A 19 -15.71 1.68 1.94
CA PRO A 19 -16.82 0.74 2.12
C PRO A 19 -17.88 0.98 1.04
N THR A 20 -18.54 -0.09 0.60
CA THR A 20 -19.65 -0.07 -0.37
C THR A 20 -20.81 -0.88 0.20
N GLU A 21 -22.01 -0.75 -0.38
CA GLU A 21 -23.18 -1.53 0.08
C GLU A 21 -22.97 -3.05 -0.02
N VAL A 22 -22.10 -3.50 -0.93
CA VAL A 22 -21.86 -4.91 -1.23
C VAL A 22 -20.46 -5.39 -0.82
N GLY A 23 -19.70 -4.61 -0.04
CA GLY A 23 -18.34 -4.96 0.37
C GLY A 23 -17.44 -3.75 0.49
N PHE A 24 -16.25 -3.77 -0.12
CA PHE A 24 -15.32 -2.64 -0.10
C PHE A 24 -14.54 -2.52 -1.40
N LEU A 25 -14.32 -1.27 -1.82
CA LEU A 25 -13.51 -0.90 -2.97
C LEU A 25 -12.16 -0.39 -2.48
N VAL A 26 -11.09 -1.02 -2.95
CA VAL A 26 -9.71 -0.60 -2.77
C VAL A 26 -9.25 0.07 -4.05
N VAL A 27 -8.62 1.24 -3.94
CA VAL A 27 -8.10 1.98 -5.09
C VAL A 27 -6.66 2.37 -4.82
N TYR A 28 -5.80 2.14 -5.80
CA TYR A 28 -4.40 2.50 -5.79
C TYR A 28 -4.17 3.71 -6.70
N TYR A 29 -3.60 4.77 -6.14
CA TYR A 29 -3.25 5.99 -6.84
C TYR A 29 -1.74 6.18 -6.87
N LEU A 30 -1.17 6.51 -8.01
CA LEU A 30 0.20 7.00 -8.13
C LEU A 30 0.16 8.52 -8.24
N GLY A 31 0.46 9.21 -7.14
CA GLY A 31 0.11 10.63 -7.02
C GLY A 31 -1.41 10.81 -7.16
N ASP A 32 -1.85 11.63 -8.12
CA ASP A 32 -3.27 11.87 -8.41
C ASP A 32 -3.89 10.88 -9.43
N ARG A 33 -3.11 9.94 -9.96
CA ARG A 33 -3.56 9.01 -11.01
C ARG A 33 -3.97 7.67 -10.44
N GLN A 34 -5.22 7.24 -10.63
CA GLN A 34 -5.63 5.87 -10.39
C GLN A 34 -4.86 4.91 -11.32
N ILE A 35 -4.18 3.92 -10.74
CA ILE A 35 -3.38 2.91 -11.46
C ILE A 35 -3.93 1.50 -11.31
N ALA A 36 -4.64 1.22 -10.21
CA ALA A 36 -5.31 -0.05 -9.98
C ALA A 36 -6.51 0.12 -9.04
N SER A 37 -7.42 -0.83 -9.09
CA SER A 37 -8.58 -0.91 -8.19
C SER A 37 -8.98 -2.36 -7.97
N GLU A 38 -9.41 -2.68 -6.75
CA GLU A 38 -9.88 -4.00 -6.36
C GLU A 38 -11.21 -3.85 -5.61
N SER A 39 -12.26 -4.51 -6.06
CA SER A 39 -13.52 -4.59 -5.31
C SER A 39 -13.62 -5.96 -4.66
N TYR A 40 -13.97 -5.96 -3.39
CA TYR A 40 -14.23 -7.15 -2.61
C TYR A 40 -15.69 -7.16 -2.17
N ASP A 41 -16.30 -8.34 -2.09
CA ASP A 41 -17.64 -8.46 -1.55
C ASP A 41 -17.64 -8.44 -0.01
N LEU A 42 -18.83 -8.53 0.62
CA LEU A 42 -18.99 -8.58 2.08
C LEU A 42 -18.26 -9.76 2.74
N ASN A 43 -18.03 -10.86 2.02
CA ASN A 43 -17.26 -12.00 2.49
C ASN A 43 -15.74 -11.81 2.31
N GLY A 44 -15.31 -10.67 1.75
CA GLY A 44 -13.91 -10.37 1.49
C GLY A 44 -13.33 -11.11 0.28
N VAL A 45 -14.17 -11.66 -0.60
CA VAL A 45 -13.72 -12.31 -1.84
C VAL A 45 -13.51 -11.22 -2.89
N LEU A 46 -12.38 -11.28 -3.59
CA LEU A 46 -12.09 -10.39 -4.71
C LEU A 46 -13.10 -10.64 -5.83
N VAL A 47 -13.96 -9.67 -6.10
CA VAL A 47 -14.96 -9.73 -7.18
C VAL A 47 -14.50 -9.01 -8.44
N TYR A 48 -13.62 -8.02 -8.29
CA TYR A 48 -13.11 -7.25 -9.42
C TYR A 48 -11.70 -6.76 -9.13
N CYS A 49 -10.79 -6.89 -10.09
CA CYS A 49 -9.53 -6.16 -10.08
C CYS A 49 -9.28 -5.56 -11.46
N SER A 50 -8.67 -4.37 -11.47
CA SER A 50 -8.31 -3.67 -12.69
C SER A 50 -7.00 -2.93 -12.48
N GLY A 51 -6.15 -2.93 -13.49
CA GLY A 51 -4.83 -2.30 -13.45
C GLY A 51 -3.77 -3.15 -12.77
N SER A 52 -2.63 -2.54 -12.50
CA SER A 52 -1.50 -3.20 -11.85
C SER A 52 -0.71 -2.19 -11.04
N VAL A 53 -0.26 -2.61 -9.86
CA VAL A 53 0.54 -1.78 -8.97
C VAL A 53 2.00 -1.93 -9.37
N PRO A 54 2.66 -0.88 -9.88
CA PRO A 54 4.07 -0.92 -10.21
C PRO A 54 4.92 -0.91 -8.93
N ASP A 55 6.21 -1.10 -9.11
CA ASP A 55 7.17 -1.04 -8.01
C ASP A 55 7.18 0.35 -7.36
N GLY A 56 6.99 0.37 -6.05
CA GLY A 56 6.77 1.60 -5.31
C GLY A 56 6.49 1.37 -3.84
N VAL A 57 6.32 2.47 -3.12
CA VAL A 57 5.95 2.48 -1.70
C VAL A 57 4.46 2.73 -1.61
N VAL A 58 3.70 1.69 -1.29
CA VAL A 58 2.26 1.79 -1.07
C VAL A 58 2.00 2.30 0.34
N ARG A 59 1.35 3.46 0.47
CA ARG A 59 0.90 4.03 1.74
C ARG A 59 -0.62 4.03 1.82
N GLN A 60 -1.16 3.42 2.86
CA GLN A 60 -2.55 3.55 3.23
C GLN A 60 -2.68 4.63 4.30
N TYR A 61 -3.74 5.43 4.22
CA TYR A 61 -4.05 6.46 5.21
C TYR A 61 -5.36 6.10 5.94
N TYR A 62 -5.49 6.54 7.19
CA TYR A 62 -6.77 6.58 7.91
C TYR A 62 -7.67 7.66 7.33
N GLY A 63 -8.96 7.61 7.64
CA GLY A 63 -9.92 8.67 7.26
C GLY A 63 -9.49 10.06 7.75
N ASP A 64 -8.74 10.12 8.84
CA ASP A 64 -8.13 11.32 9.43
C ASP A 64 -6.85 11.81 8.72
N GLY A 65 -6.37 11.09 7.70
CA GLY A 65 -5.14 11.44 6.96
C GLY A 65 -3.84 10.94 7.59
N THR A 66 -3.88 10.25 8.73
CA THR A 66 -2.70 9.60 9.33
C THR A 66 -2.29 8.38 8.51
N VAL A 67 -0.99 8.18 8.24
CA VAL A 67 -0.52 6.95 7.58
C VAL A 67 -0.87 5.74 8.44
N LYS A 68 -1.68 4.84 7.88
CA LYS A 68 -2.12 3.57 8.46
C LYS A 68 -1.15 2.46 8.21
N GLU A 69 -0.60 2.40 7.02
CA GLU A 69 0.29 1.31 6.62
C GLU A 69 1.22 1.79 5.52
N GLN A 70 2.47 1.36 5.55
CA GLN A 70 3.42 1.56 4.47
C GLN A 70 4.01 0.21 4.06
N THR A 71 3.91 -0.16 2.79
CA THR A 71 4.46 -1.39 2.23
C THR A 71 5.29 -1.11 0.99
N GLU A 72 6.52 -1.63 0.93
CA GLU A 72 7.37 -1.55 -0.27
C GLU A 72 7.03 -2.70 -1.24
N PHE A 73 6.56 -2.35 -2.43
CA PHE A 73 6.33 -3.26 -3.55
C PHE A 73 7.51 -3.21 -4.51
N ARG A 74 8.06 -4.39 -4.84
CA ARG A 74 9.18 -4.53 -5.78
C ARG A 74 9.05 -5.83 -6.56
N ASP A 75 9.14 -5.73 -7.87
CA ASP A 75 8.83 -6.76 -8.87
C ASP A 75 7.37 -7.26 -8.79
N GLY A 76 6.41 -6.35 -8.52
CA GLY A 76 4.99 -6.72 -8.33
C GLY A 76 4.70 -7.55 -7.07
N SER A 77 5.71 -7.82 -6.24
CA SER A 77 5.59 -8.50 -4.95
C SER A 77 5.88 -7.54 -3.80
N ALA A 78 5.10 -7.62 -2.73
CA ALA A 78 5.39 -6.90 -1.49
C ALA A 78 6.68 -7.45 -0.87
N ARG A 79 7.81 -6.75 -1.07
CA ARG A 79 9.10 -7.12 -0.48
C ARG A 79 9.17 -6.59 0.95
N GLY A 80 8.43 -7.26 1.83
CA GLY A 80 8.92 -7.64 3.16
C GLY A 80 8.93 -6.61 4.29
N LYS A 81 8.40 -5.38 4.12
CA LYS A 81 8.17 -4.47 5.25
C LYS A 81 6.85 -3.73 5.10
N SER A 82 5.77 -4.33 5.60
CA SER A 82 4.52 -3.64 5.88
C SER A 82 4.61 -3.06 7.29
N THR A 83 4.82 -1.76 7.41
CA THR A 83 4.80 -1.07 8.70
C THR A 83 3.38 -0.56 8.91
N LYS A 84 2.64 -1.21 9.80
CA LYS A 84 1.26 -0.83 10.15
C LYS A 84 1.29 0.07 11.38
N TYR A 85 0.80 1.29 11.22
CA TYR A 85 0.68 2.27 12.28
C TYR A 85 -0.78 2.21 12.74
N TYR A 86 -1.06 1.67 13.91
CA TYR A 86 -2.40 1.70 14.49
C TYR A 86 -2.57 2.96 15.36
N PRO A 87 -3.73 3.65 15.34
CA PRO A 87 -3.95 4.92 16.04
C PRO A 87 -4.11 4.77 17.56
N GLU A 88 -3.88 3.59 18.12
CA GLU A 88 -3.77 3.38 19.57
C GLU A 88 -2.42 2.75 19.90
N GLY A 89 -1.50 3.57 20.40
CA GLY A 89 -0.50 3.27 21.44
C GLY A 89 0.63 2.27 21.17
N GLU A 90 0.48 1.27 20.30
CA GLU A 90 1.39 0.13 20.28
C GLU A 90 1.80 -0.23 18.86
N ALA A 91 2.93 0.31 18.43
CA ALA A 91 3.57 -0.05 17.16
C ALA A 91 4.12 -1.49 17.25
N PHE A 92 3.28 -2.48 16.95
CA PHE A 92 3.70 -3.87 17.00
C PHE A 92 4.50 -4.28 15.75
N GLU A 93 5.73 -4.70 16.04
CA GLU A 93 6.60 -5.61 15.31
C GLU A 93 6.89 -5.40 13.83
N LYS A 94 8.11 -4.91 13.62
CA LYS A 94 8.95 -5.19 12.46
C LYS A 94 9.16 -6.71 12.41
N ALA A 95 8.37 -7.42 11.60
CA ALA A 95 8.67 -8.81 11.26
C ALA A 95 10.00 -8.86 10.49
N ARG A 96 11.10 -9.07 11.22
CA ARG A 96 12.40 -9.41 10.66
C ARG A 96 12.35 -10.89 10.31
N THR A 97 11.88 -11.27 9.14
CA THR A 97 12.15 -12.62 8.64
C THR A 97 13.58 -12.66 8.12
N ASN A 98 14.53 -12.81 9.04
CA ASN A 98 15.86 -13.28 8.70
C ASN A 98 15.70 -14.76 8.36
N GLY A 99 15.63 -15.06 7.05
CA GLY A 99 15.70 -16.43 6.56
C GLY A 99 17.02 -17.06 7.02
N SER A 100 16.92 -18.29 7.53
CA SER A 100 18.04 -19.14 7.93
C SER A 100 18.88 -19.60 6.75
#